data_AF-A0A5N6TNS8-F1
#
_entry.id   AF-A0A5N6TNS8-F1
#
_cell.length_a   1.000
_cell.length_b   1.000
_cell.length_c   1.000
_cell.angle_alpha   90.00
_cell.angle_beta   90.00
_cell.angle_gamma   90.00
#
_symmetry.space_group_name_H-M   'P 1'
#
loop_
_entity.id
_entity.type
_entity.pdbx_description
1 polymer ?
#
loop_
_entity_poly.entity_id
_entity_poly.type
_entity_poly.pdbx_seq_one_letter_code
_entity_poly.pdbx_strand_id
1 'polypeptide(L)'
;MDTFAACNKTSSESLASLSAETTSKITTGQGTQSAPIQPSTIELYERFRSYPFHADRQFGKGLAIILGHPDVPASEAEISRNDDLILQAKCFYFSRKEKMIHPINPVAYKAWLEPDTTTKSSLEIIDTSEQPDVSVTGIPPLARNLDQKPPPACQEPAYPSSFTHIVELITTGQPIPGIQQIPDTVLTGHDTSSTKPKRRKPWEKQEAF
;
A
#
# COMPACT_ATOMS: atom_id res chain seq x y z
N MET A 1 66.21 24.69 -1.93
CA MET A 1 66.22 26.14 -1.66
C MET A 1 64.77 26.60 -1.56
N ASP A 2 63.97 26.03 -0.67
CA ASP A 2 63.91 26.27 0.79
C ASP A 2 63.32 27.65 1.10
N THR A 3 62.00 27.69 1.29
CA THR A 3 61.32 28.76 2.03
C THR A 3 60.66 28.13 3.26
N PHE A 4 61.12 28.63 4.41
CA PHE A 4 60.74 28.24 5.78
C PHE A 4 59.39 28.85 6.21
N ALA A 5 58.69 28.09 7.07
CA ALA A 5 57.91 28.51 8.27
C ALA A 5 56.73 29.51 8.10
N ALA A 6 55.66 29.52 8.90
CA ALA A 6 55.51 29.06 10.28
C ALA A 6 54.04 28.74 10.62
N CYS A 7 53.93 27.89 11.63
CA CYS A 7 52.79 27.54 12.46
C CYS A 7 52.05 28.75 13.04
N ASN A 8 50.71 28.68 13.15
CA ASN A 8 49.99 29.26 14.27
C ASN A 8 48.95 28.26 14.79
N LYS A 9 49.25 27.78 16.00
CA LYS A 9 48.51 26.85 16.83
C LYS A 9 48.21 27.61 18.12
N THR A 10 46.93 27.79 18.44
CA THR A 10 46.39 28.24 19.75
C THR A 10 44.91 27.86 19.69
N SER A 11 44.38 26.82 20.36
CA SER A 11 44.45 26.38 21.76
C SER A 11 43.74 27.32 22.73
N SER A 12 42.56 26.88 23.20
CA SER A 12 42.05 26.87 24.59
C SER A 12 40.51 26.92 24.54
N GLU A 13 39.81 25.82 24.79
CA GLU A 13 39.31 25.44 26.13
C GLU A 13 38.39 26.47 26.77
N SER A 14 37.13 26.09 27.00
CA SER A 14 36.40 26.50 28.21
C SER A 14 35.28 25.50 28.51
N LEU A 15 35.52 24.70 29.56
CA LEU A 15 34.53 23.90 30.30
C LEU A 15 33.83 24.78 31.34
N ALA A 16 32.50 24.67 31.44
CA ALA A 16 31.67 24.76 32.65
C ALA A 16 30.20 24.84 32.18
N SER A 17 29.37 23.80 32.33
CA SER A 17 28.66 23.36 33.53
C SER A 17 27.48 24.24 33.98
N LEU A 18 26.38 23.53 34.23
CA LEU A 18 25.25 23.77 35.14
C LEU A 18 23.95 24.42 34.63
N SER A 19 22.92 23.57 34.66
CA SER A 19 21.60 23.77 35.27
C SER A 19 20.54 24.59 34.54
N ALA A 20 19.53 23.88 34.05
CA ALA A 20 18.15 24.10 34.50
C ALA A 20 17.32 22.83 34.27
N GLU A 21 17.09 22.13 35.37
CA GLU A 21 16.06 21.13 35.56
C GLU A 21 14.69 21.82 35.41
N THR A 22 13.83 21.37 34.50
CA THR A 22 12.39 21.63 34.60
C THR A 22 11.68 20.30 34.56
N THR A 23 11.65 19.71 35.74
CA THR A 23 10.55 18.87 36.22
C THR A 23 9.22 19.46 35.76
N SER A 24 8.46 18.71 34.96
CA SER A 24 7.00 18.77 34.97
C SER A 24 6.50 17.36 35.18
N LYS A 25 6.27 17.04 36.45
CA LYS A 25 5.62 15.82 36.90
C LYS A 25 4.13 16.11 37.03
N ILE A 26 3.33 15.51 36.16
CA ILE A 26 1.90 15.31 36.36
C ILE A 26 1.68 13.81 36.36
N THR A 27 1.55 13.29 37.57
CA THR A 27 1.08 11.94 37.89
C THR A 27 -0.44 11.98 37.89
N THR A 28 -1.12 11.07 37.17
CA THR A 28 -2.12 10.13 37.72
C THR A 28 -2.89 9.45 36.58
N GLY A 29 -2.62 8.15 36.41
CA GLY A 29 -3.64 7.10 36.32
C GLY A 29 -4.56 7.04 35.11
N GLN A 30 -4.19 6.23 34.12
CA GLN A 30 -5.06 5.13 33.66
C GLN A 30 -4.21 4.14 32.84
N GLY A 31 -4.07 2.91 33.35
CA GLY A 31 -3.61 1.81 32.53
C GLY A 31 -4.65 1.48 31.48
N THR A 32 -4.22 1.21 30.25
CA THR A 32 -4.77 0.20 29.32
C THR A 32 -3.94 0.22 28.03
N GLN A 33 -3.14 -0.84 27.85
CA GLN A 33 -2.68 -1.43 26.57
C GLN A 33 -1.68 -0.63 25.71
N SER A 34 -0.43 -1.10 25.75
CA SER A 34 0.64 -0.82 24.80
C SER A 34 0.28 -1.33 23.40
N ALA A 35 -0.38 -0.48 22.60
CA ALA A 35 -0.44 -0.62 21.16
C ALA A 35 0.87 -0.07 20.55
N PRO A 36 1.36 -0.63 19.42
CA PRO A 36 2.54 -0.10 18.75
C PRO A 36 2.28 1.36 18.37
N ILE A 37 3.14 2.27 18.81
CA ILE A 37 3.10 3.70 18.49
C ILE A 37 3.39 3.82 16.99
N GLN A 38 2.35 3.84 16.16
CA GLN A 38 2.48 4.12 14.74
C GLN A 38 2.64 5.63 14.56
N PRO A 39 3.64 6.10 13.79
CA PRO A 39 3.78 7.52 13.50
C PRO A 39 2.53 8.03 12.76
N SER A 40 2.11 9.25 13.07
CA SER A 40 0.99 9.86 12.34
C SER A 40 1.37 10.09 10.88
N THR A 41 0.38 10.15 9.98
CA THR A 41 0.63 10.33 8.53
C THR A 41 1.41 11.62 8.23
N ILE A 42 1.21 12.68 9.03
CA ILE A 42 1.91 13.95 8.89
C ILE A 42 3.40 13.79 9.24
N GLU A 43 3.72 13.20 10.41
CA GLU A 43 5.10 12.91 10.81
C GLU A 43 5.82 12.03 9.78
N LEU A 44 5.09 11.09 9.19
CA LEU A 44 5.62 10.21 8.17
C LEU A 44 6.02 10.98 6.90
N TYR A 45 5.19 11.91 6.46
CA TYR A 45 5.47 12.76 5.31
C TYR A 45 6.65 13.70 5.55
N GLU A 46 6.78 14.23 6.77
CA GLU A 46 7.94 15.03 7.17
C GLU A 46 9.23 14.22 7.18
N ARG A 47 9.20 13.00 7.75
CA ARG A 47 10.35 12.08 7.70
C ARG A 47 10.70 11.67 6.27
N PHE A 48 9.70 11.41 5.45
CA PHE A 48 9.89 11.10 4.04
C PHE A 48 10.57 12.25 3.29
N ARG A 49 10.17 13.51 3.55
CA ARG A 49 10.79 14.70 2.95
C ARG A 49 12.24 14.91 3.38
N SER A 50 12.55 14.66 4.64
CA SER A 50 13.88 14.84 5.21
C SER A 50 14.85 13.69 4.93
N TYR A 51 14.35 12.59 4.34
CA TYR A 51 15.16 11.41 4.08
C TYR A 51 16.23 11.64 2.99
N PRO A 52 17.51 11.33 3.25
CA PRO A 52 18.61 11.59 2.30
C PRO A 52 18.72 10.51 1.22
N PHE A 53 17.80 10.51 0.24
CA PHE A 53 17.80 9.54 -0.86
C PHE A 53 19.08 9.50 -1.70
N HIS A 54 19.79 10.63 -1.82
CA HIS A 54 21.03 10.74 -2.59
C HIS A 54 22.23 10.02 -1.92
N ALA A 55 22.25 9.94 -0.58
CA ALA A 55 23.30 9.26 0.16
C ALA A 55 23.09 7.74 0.20
N ASP A 56 21.89 7.26 -0.15
CA ASP A 56 21.53 5.86 -0.07
C ASP A 56 21.88 5.08 -1.35
N ARG A 57 23.01 4.37 -1.30
CA ARG A 57 23.46 3.53 -2.41
C ARG A 57 22.50 2.38 -2.75
N GLN A 58 21.71 1.87 -1.81
CA GLN A 58 20.77 0.79 -2.10
C GLN A 58 19.59 1.30 -2.92
N PHE A 59 19.08 2.47 -2.55
CA PHE A 59 18.05 3.16 -3.32
C PHE A 59 18.55 3.47 -4.73
N GLY A 60 19.73 4.08 -4.86
CA GLY A 60 20.31 4.42 -6.16
C GLY A 60 20.52 3.22 -7.09
N LYS A 61 20.95 2.06 -6.55
CA LYS A 61 21.03 0.80 -7.31
C LYS A 61 19.66 0.30 -7.75
N GLY A 62 18.66 0.32 -6.86
CA GLY A 62 17.30 -0.09 -7.20
C GLY A 62 16.67 0.82 -8.26
N LEU A 63 16.89 2.12 -8.15
CA LEU A 63 16.40 3.10 -9.11
C LEU A 63 17.06 2.94 -10.49
N ALA A 64 18.36 2.65 -10.53
CA ALA A 64 19.09 2.37 -11.78
C ALA A 64 18.50 1.19 -12.58
N ILE A 65 18.03 0.15 -11.88
CA ILE A 65 17.35 -0.99 -12.51
C ILE A 65 16.03 -0.54 -13.15
N ILE A 66 15.25 0.29 -12.43
CA ILE A 66 13.97 0.81 -12.92
C ILE A 66 14.17 1.74 -14.12
N LEU A 67 15.27 2.50 -14.15
CA LEU A 67 15.63 3.42 -15.23
C LEU A 67 16.31 2.74 -16.43
N GLY A 68 16.66 1.45 -16.32
CA GLY A 68 17.23 0.68 -17.43
C GLY A 68 18.76 0.73 -17.58
N HIS A 69 19.49 1.19 -16.55
CA HIS A 69 20.95 1.22 -16.55
C HIS A 69 21.53 0.54 -15.29
N PRO A 70 21.40 -0.80 -15.15
CA PRO A 70 21.72 -1.53 -13.91
C PRO A 70 23.20 -1.50 -13.51
N ASP A 71 24.12 -1.26 -14.46
CA ASP A 71 25.57 -1.28 -14.22
C ASP A 71 26.07 -0.03 -13.48
N VAL A 72 25.34 1.08 -13.60
CA VAL A 72 25.70 2.38 -13.01
C VAL A 72 24.60 2.79 -12.02
N PRO A 73 24.92 3.03 -10.73
CA PRO A 73 23.93 3.50 -9.78
C PRO A 73 23.36 4.85 -10.24
N ALA A 74 22.07 5.08 -9.94
CA ALA A 74 21.42 6.32 -10.33
C ALA A 74 22.18 7.52 -9.76
N SER A 75 22.45 8.50 -10.63
CA SER A 75 23.12 9.75 -10.28
C SER A 75 22.24 10.62 -9.38
N GLU A 76 22.84 11.58 -8.69
CA GLU A 76 22.11 12.52 -7.84
C GLU A 76 21.06 13.33 -8.63
N ALA A 77 21.40 13.73 -9.86
CA ALA A 77 20.48 14.40 -10.76
C ALA A 77 19.25 13.53 -11.06
N GLU A 78 19.45 12.23 -11.33
CA GLU A 78 18.35 11.30 -11.58
C GLU A 78 17.51 11.06 -10.35
N ILE A 79 18.12 10.97 -9.16
CA ILE A 79 17.40 10.80 -7.88
C ILE A 79 16.56 12.05 -7.54
N SER A 80 16.98 13.23 -7.99
CA SER A 80 16.36 14.51 -7.65
C SER A 80 15.25 14.94 -8.62
N ARG A 81 15.02 14.21 -9.71
CA ARG A 81 13.91 14.51 -10.63
C ARG A 81 12.56 14.38 -9.93
N ASN A 82 11.61 15.20 -10.37
CA ASN A 82 10.23 15.24 -9.89
C ASN A 82 9.30 14.34 -10.72
N ASP A 83 9.82 13.24 -11.25
CA ASP A 83 9.03 12.30 -12.06
C ASP A 83 8.17 11.41 -11.14
N ASP A 84 6.96 11.10 -11.58
CA ASP A 84 6.01 10.23 -10.86
C ASP A 84 6.61 8.86 -10.54
N LEU A 85 7.39 8.31 -11.48
CA LEU A 85 8.11 7.06 -11.32
C LEU A 85 9.11 7.12 -10.16
N ILE A 86 9.85 8.23 -10.05
CA ILE A 86 10.85 8.41 -8.99
C ILE A 86 10.17 8.63 -7.66
N LEU A 87 9.09 9.41 -7.62
CA LEU A 87 8.31 9.58 -6.40
C LEU A 87 7.76 8.24 -5.91
N GLN A 88 7.16 7.45 -6.80
CA GLN A 88 6.65 6.12 -6.48
C GLN A 88 7.76 5.21 -5.95
N ALA A 89 8.93 5.21 -6.60
CA ALA A 89 10.09 4.45 -6.15
C ALA A 89 10.57 4.90 -4.76
N LYS A 90 10.63 6.21 -4.50
CA LYS A 90 10.97 6.78 -3.17
C LYS A 90 9.96 6.32 -2.12
N CYS A 91 8.66 6.47 -2.38
CA CYS A 91 7.59 6.06 -1.47
C CYS A 91 7.67 4.55 -1.15
N PHE A 92 7.85 3.72 -2.18
CA PHE A 92 8.00 2.27 -2.01
C PHE A 92 9.23 1.91 -1.18
N TYR A 93 10.40 2.48 -1.52
CA TYR A 93 11.65 2.21 -0.83
C TYR A 93 11.59 2.60 0.65
N PHE A 94 11.11 3.81 0.93
CA PHE A 94 10.98 4.32 2.30
C PHE A 94 10.02 3.47 3.14
N SER A 95 8.90 3.04 2.54
CA SER A 95 7.93 2.16 3.21
C SER A 95 8.55 0.81 3.61
N ARG A 96 9.37 0.24 2.71
CA ARG A 96 10.09 -1.01 2.97
C ARG A 96 11.19 -0.83 4.02
N LYS A 97 11.91 0.28 4.00
CA LYS A 97 12.99 0.63 4.92
C LYS A 97 12.50 0.69 6.37
N GLU A 98 11.40 1.41 6.59
CA GLU A 98 10.76 1.60 7.89
C GLU A 98 9.92 0.39 8.33
N LYS A 99 9.90 -0.70 7.54
CA LYS A 99 9.09 -1.92 7.78
C LYS A 99 7.62 -1.60 8.06
N MET A 100 7.06 -0.65 7.33
CA MET A 100 5.68 -0.23 7.58
C MET A 100 4.68 -1.25 7.07
N ILE A 101 3.60 -1.43 7.84
CA ILE A 101 2.47 -2.30 7.50
C ILE A 101 1.70 -1.70 6.31
N HIS A 102 1.60 -0.36 6.25
CA HIS A 102 0.94 0.36 5.16
C HIS A 102 1.97 1.18 4.38
N PRO A 103 2.14 0.94 3.07
CA PRO A 103 3.02 1.74 2.25
C PRO A 103 2.49 3.16 2.05
N ILE A 104 3.42 4.13 1.92
CA ILE A 104 3.09 5.51 1.57
C ILE A 104 2.44 5.54 0.20
N ASN A 105 1.20 6.02 0.13
CA ASN A 105 0.52 6.24 -1.14
C ASN A 105 1.06 7.54 -1.80
N PRO A 106 1.66 7.47 -3.00
CA PRO A 106 2.22 8.64 -3.67
C PRO A 106 1.15 9.68 -4.02
N VAL A 107 -0.10 9.28 -4.30
CA VAL A 107 -1.20 10.20 -4.62
C VAL A 107 -1.60 11.00 -3.38
N ALA A 108 -1.75 10.35 -2.24
CA ALA A 108 -2.07 11.01 -0.98
C ALA A 108 -0.95 11.96 -0.53
N TYR A 109 0.30 11.57 -0.73
CA TYR A 109 1.45 12.42 -0.44
C TYR A 109 1.50 13.67 -1.34
N LYS A 110 1.22 13.53 -2.64
CA LYS A 110 1.08 14.68 -3.55
C LYS A 110 -0.05 15.61 -3.11
N ALA A 111 -1.22 15.07 -2.78
CA ALA A 111 -2.33 15.87 -2.30
C ALA A 111 -2.01 16.65 -1.01
N TRP A 112 -1.15 16.08 -0.14
CA TRP A 112 -0.65 16.77 1.06
C TRP A 112 0.42 17.83 0.77
N LEU A 113 1.14 17.74 -0.36
CA LEU A 113 2.12 18.76 -0.77
C LEU A 113 1.49 20.04 -1.30
N GLU A 114 0.26 19.97 -1.83
CA GLU A 114 -0.47 21.13 -2.33
C GLU A 114 -0.91 22.03 -1.15
N PRO A 115 -0.38 23.26 -1.03
CA PRO A 115 -0.80 24.18 0.02
C PRO A 115 -2.24 24.67 -0.25
N ASP A 116 -3.18 24.25 0.60
CA ASP A 116 -4.56 24.73 0.73
C ASP A 116 -5.45 24.75 -0.54
N THR A 117 -6.04 23.60 -0.87
CA THR A 117 -7.38 23.56 -1.52
C THR A 117 -8.38 22.57 -0.90
N THR A 118 -8.04 21.88 0.20
CA THR A 118 -8.99 20.97 0.88
C THR A 118 -9.50 21.57 2.19
N THR A 119 -10.09 22.76 2.10
CA THR A 119 -11.10 23.24 3.06
C THR A 119 -12.27 23.75 2.25
N LYS A 120 -13.40 23.01 2.31
CA LYS A 120 -14.76 23.23 1.75
C LYS A 120 -15.19 22.21 0.69
N SER A 121 -15.53 21.00 1.15
CA SER A 121 -16.68 20.26 0.62
C SER A 121 -17.20 19.32 1.71
N SER A 122 -17.64 19.92 2.81
CA SER A 122 -18.58 19.32 3.74
C SER A 122 -19.62 20.39 4.04
N LEU A 123 -20.87 20.09 3.65
CA LEU A 123 -22.10 20.83 3.93
C LEU A 123 -22.33 22.12 3.14
N GLU A 124 -22.83 21.99 1.90
CA GLU A 124 -23.93 22.86 1.49
C GLU A 124 -25.24 22.15 1.78
N ILE A 125 -25.92 22.71 2.77
CA ILE A 125 -27.29 22.46 3.16
C ILE A 125 -28.17 22.93 2.01
N ILE A 126 -28.87 22.01 1.36
CA ILE A 126 -30.03 22.32 0.54
C ILE A 126 -31.24 22.16 1.47
N ASP A 127 -31.76 23.28 1.97
CA ASP A 127 -33.07 23.34 2.62
C ASP A 127 -34.05 24.10 1.71
N THR A 128 -34.93 23.29 1.11
CA THR A 128 -36.39 23.46 1.00
C THR A 128 -37.03 24.63 0.23
N SER A 129 -37.79 24.25 -0.79
CA SER A 129 -39.15 24.79 -1.05
C SER A 129 -40.06 23.66 -1.60
N GLU A 130 -40.91 23.10 -0.72
CA GLU A 130 -42.32 22.65 -0.86
C GLU A 130 -42.74 21.74 -2.04
N GLN A 131 -43.51 20.63 -1.91
CA GLN A 131 -44.48 20.08 -0.92
C GLN A 131 -44.95 18.68 -1.45
N PRO A 132 -45.86 17.90 -0.80
CA PRO A 132 -46.06 17.46 0.60
C PRO A 132 -45.91 15.89 0.68
N ASP A 133 -46.02 15.12 1.78
CA ASP A 133 -46.76 15.19 3.04
C ASP A 133 -46.09 14.26 4.08
N VAL A 134 -46.23 14.62 5.34
CA VAL A 134 -45.49 14.09 6.49
C VAL A 134 -46.16 12.89 7.17
N SER A 135 -45.32 12.12 7.85
CA SER A 135 -45.58 10.87 8.55
C SER A 135 -46.33 10.99 9.90
N VAL A 136 -46.94 9.86 10.30
CA VAL A 136 -46.90 9.21 11.64
C VAL A 136 -47.84 9.71 12.76
N THR A 137 -48.74 8.83 13.23
CA THR A 137 -48.67 8.07 14.53
C THR A 137 -50.06 7.51 14.91
N GLY A 138 -50.16 6.23 15.33
CA GLY A 138 -51.28 5.79 16.18
C GLY A 138 -51.58 4.29 16.26
N ILE A 139 -50.77 3.55 17.04
CA ILE A 139 -51.11 2.50 18.05
C ILE A 139 -52.10 1.34 17.68
N PRO A 140 -51.83 0.08 18.11
CA PRO A 140 -52.32 -1.17 17.50
C PRO A 140 -53.67 -1.65 18.08
N PRO A 141 -54.35 -2.65 17.49
CA PRO A 141 -54.12 -4.04 17.96
C PRO A 141 -54.37 -5.16 16.91
N LEU A 142 -54.04 -6.37 17.35
CA LEU A 142 -54.80 -7.62 17.13
C LEU A 142 -54.31 -8.62 16.06
N ALA A 143 -53.42 -9.51 16.52
CA ALA A 143 -53.54 -10.97 16.53
C ALA A 143 -53.70 -11.78 15.22
N ARG A 144 -52.81 -12.80 15.13
CA ARG A 144 -52.93 -14.12 14.44
C ARG A 144 -52.74 -14.07 12.91
N ASN A 145 -52.00 -14.96 12.26
CA ASN A 145 -51.52 -16.29 12.60
C ASN A 145 -50.35 -16.69 11.65
N LEU A 146 -49.36 -17.44 12.18
CA LEU A 146 -48.62 -18.60 11.62
C LEU A 146 -48.54 -18.76 10.08
N ASP A 147 -47.50 -19.24 9.42
CA ASP A 147 -46.20 -19.86 9.73
C ASP A 147 -45.68 -20.29 8.34
N GLN A 148 -44.43 -19.96 7.96
CA GLN A 148 -43.49 -20.85 7.27
C GLN A 148 -42.25 -20.10 6.73
N LYS A 149 -41.10 -20.45 7.32
CA LYS A 149 -39.72 -20.17 6.90
C LYS A 149 -39.33 -21.11 5.74
N PRO A 150 -38.69 -20.60 4.66
CA PRO A 150 -37.39 -21.16 4.21
C PRO A 150 -36.26 -20.09 4.09
N PRO A 151 -34.97 -20.48 3.88
CA PRO A 151 -33.75 -19.76 4.30
C PRO A 151 -33.23 -18.73 3.25
N PRO A 152 -32.13 -17.96 3.52
CA PRO A 152 -31.87 -16.68 2.86
C PRO A 152 -31.36 -16.87 1.42
N ALA A 153 -32.03 -16.24 0.45
CA ALA A 153 -31.56 -16.22 -0.93
C ALA A 153 -30.45 -15.17 -1.07
N CYS A 154 -29.26 -15.67 -1.41
CA CYS A 154 -28.03 -14.95 -1.68
C CYS A 154 -28.26 -13.77 -2.64
N GLN A 155 -27.74 -12.61 -2.26
CA GLN A 155 -27.66 -11.45 -3.14
C GLN A 155 -26.60 -11.72 -4.21
N GLU A 156 -27.03 -12.21 -5.37
CA GLU A 156 -26.17 -12.39 -6.53
C GLU A 156 -25.94 -11.02 -7.19
N PRO A 157 -24.68 -10.58 -7.40
CA PRO A 157 -24.41 -9.30 -8.04
C PRO A 157 -24.91 -9.31 -9.49
N ALA A 158 -25.40 -8.17 -9.97
CA ALA A 158 -25.80 -8.03 -11.36
C ALA A 158 -24.56 -8.17 -12.28
N TYR A 159 -24.42 -9.33 -12.90
CA TYR A 159 -23.34 -9.60 -13.86
C TYR A 159 -23.53 -8.79 -15.16
N PRO A 160 -22.43 -8.45 -15.85
CA PRO A 160 -22.49 -7.70 -17.11
C PRO A 160 -23.17 -8.51 -18.23
N SER A 161 -23.76 -7.82 -19.20
CA SER A 161 -24.50 -8.42 -20.32
C SER A 161 -23.66 -9.39 -21.17
N SER A 162 -22.35 -9.17 -21.27
CA SER A 162 -21.43 -10.10 -21.95
C SER A 162 -21.39 -11.47 -21.27
N PHE A 163 -21.51 -11.51 -19.93
CA PHE A 163 -21.54 -12.76 -19.19
C PHE A 163 -22.85 -13.51 -19.42
N THR A 164 -23.98 -12.81 -19.41
CA THR A 164 -25.29 -13.40 -19.75
C THR A 164 -25.28 -14.02 -21.14
N HIS A 165 -24.69 -13.33 -22.12
CA HIS A 165 -24.56 -13.85 -23.47
C HIS A 165 -23.68 -15.10 -23.52
N ILE A 166 -22.55 -15.12 -22.83
CA ILE A 166 -21.68 -16.32 -22.76
C ILE A 166 -22.40 -17.48 -22.07
N VAL A 167 -23.13 -17.24 -20.97
CA VAL A 167 -23.92 -18.26 -20.28
C VAL A 167 -24.99 -18.82 -21.20
N GLU A 168 -25.68 -17.98 -21.98
CA GLU A 168 -26.64 -18.41 -22.98
C GLU A 168 -25.99 -19.30 -24.06
N LEU A 169 -24.84 -18.90 -24.59
CA LEU A 169 -24.11 -19.73 -25.57
C LEU A 169 -23.73 -21.09 -24.97
N ILE A 170 -23.33 -21.14 -23.70
CA ILE A 170 -23.02 -22.39 -23.00
C ILE A 170 -24.27 -23.24 -22.81
N THR A 171 -25.38 -22.66 -22.34
CA THR A 171 -26.60 -23.40 -22.02
C THR A 171 -27.33 -23.89 -23.27
N THR A 172 -27.19 -23.15 -24.39
CA THR A 172 -27.73 -23.53 -25.70
C THR A 172 -26.79 -24.40 -26.53
N GLY A 173 -25.55 -24.62 -26.07
CA GLY A 173 -24.54 -25.41 -26.77
C GLY A 173 -24.00 -24.75 -28.04
N GLN A 174 -24.13 -23.43 -28.17
CA GLN A 174 -23.58 -22.66 -29.28
C GLN A 174 -22.07 -22.40 -29.09
N PRO A 175 -21.29 -22.27 -30.18
CA PRO A 175 -19.87 -22.00 -30.09
C PRO A 175 -19.60 -20.61 -29.49
N ILE A 176 -18.67 -20.54 -28.53
CA ILE A 176 -18.25 -19.28 -27.92
C ILE A 176 -17.35 -18.51 -28.91
N PRO A 177 -17.59 -17.21 -29.16
CA PRO A 177 -16.74 -16.44 -30.06
C PRO A 177 -15.30 -16.34 -29.54
N GLY A 178 -14.32 -16.52 -30.43
CA GLY A 178 -12.90 -16.34 -30.13
C GLY A 178 -12.19 -17.53 -29.47
N ILE A 179 -12.88 -18.63 -29.17
CA ILE A 179 -12.24 -19.87 -28.71
C ILE A 179 -11.72 -20.70 -29.89
N GLN A 180 -10.58 -21.36 -29.71
CA GLN A 180 -10.06 -22.31 -30.69
C GLN A 180 -10.68 -23.68 -30.45
N GLN A 181 -11.16 -24.33 -31.51
CA GLN A 181 -11.68 -25.69 -31.42
C GLN A 181 -10.51 -26.66 -31.19
N ILE A 182 -10.46 -27.28 -30.01
CA ILE A 182 -9.54 -28.38 -29.75
C ILE A 182 -10.16 -29.64 -30.38
N PRO A 183 -9.49 -30.30 -31.34
CA PRO A 183 -9.98 -31.57 -31.86
C PRO A 183 -9.91 -32.64 -30.76
N ASP A 184 -10.89 -33.54 -30.71
CA ASP A 184 -10.93 -34.68 -29.77
C ASP A 184 -9.83 -35.74 -30.04
N THR A 185 -8.88 -35.42 -30.91
CA THR A 185 -7.74 -36.27 -31.23
C THR A 185 -6.74 -36.23 -30.09
N VAL A 186 -6.57 -37.35 -29.41
CA VAL A 186 -5.39 -37.57 -28.55
C VAL A 186 -4.16 -37.66 -29.46
N LEU A 187 -3.22 -36.72 -29.35
CA LEU A 187 -1.93 -36.81 -30.03
C LEU A 187 -1.10 -37.93 -29.38
N THR A 188 -1.27 -39.16 -29.84
CA THR A 188 -0.50 -40.31 -29.38
C THR A 188 0.99 -40.12 -29.72
N GLY A 189 1.88 -40.39 -28.76
CA GLY A 189 3.33 -40.39 -28.97
C GLY A 189 4.05 -39.04 -28.77
N HIS A 190 3.33 -37.97 -28.39
CA HIS A 190 3.95 -36.68 -28.02
C HIS A 190 4.19 -36.53 -26.51
N ASP A 191 3.92 -37.59 -25.74
CA ASP A 191 4.16 -37.61 -24.30
C ASP A 191 5.67 -37.68 -24.04
N THR A 192 6.30 -36.55 -23.72
CA THR A 192 7.67 -36.56 -23.23
C THR A 192 7.67 -37.09 -21.79
N SER A 193 8.10 -38.33 -21.60
CA SER A 193 8.28 -38.88 -20.25
C SER A 193 9.32 -38.05 -19.48
N SER A 194 9.02 -37.75 -18.22
CA SER A 194 9.92 -36.97 -17.37
C SER A 194 11.20 -37.77 -17.10
N THR A 195 12.26 -37.48 -17.86
CA THR A 195 13.60 -38.06 -17.64
C THR A 195 14.34 -37.41 -16.46
N LYS A 196 13.84 -36.27 -15.94
CA LYS A 196 14.51 -35.54 -14.87
C LYS A 196 14.37 -36.27 -13.53
N PRO A 197 15.47 -36.45 -12.77
CA PRO A 197 15.42 -37.05 -11.44
C PRO A 197 14.59 -36.18 -10.50
N LYS A 198 13.74 -36.81 -9.67
CA LYS A 198 12.88 -36.10 -8.71
C LYS A 198 13.76 -35.43 -7.65
N ARG A 199 13.75 -34.09 -7.63
CA ARG A 199 14.43 -33.33 -6.59
C ARG A 199 13.74 -33.57 -5.24
N ARG A 200 14.50 -34.08 -4.29
CA ARG A 200 14.04 -34.29 -2.92
C ARG A 200 13.76 -32.96 -2.23
N LYS A 201 12.72 -32.92 -1.43
CA LYS A 201 12.46 -31.78 -0.55
C LYS A 201 13.52 -31.75 0.56
N PRO A 202 13.89 -30.56 1.08
CA PRO A 202 14.92 -30.42 2.12
C PRO A 202 14.66 -31.21 3.41
N TRP A 203 13.42 -31.66 3.64
CA TRP A 203 13.01 -32.42 4.81
C TRP A 203 12.89 -33.94 4.57
N GLU A 204 13.24 -34.44 3.39
CA GLU A 204 13.22 -35.87 3.10
C GLU A 204 14.43 -36.55 3.77
N LYS A 205 14.17 -37.33 4.82
CA LYS A 205 15.20 -38.19 5.44
C LYS A 205 15.62 -39.28 4.46
N GLN A 206 16.91 -39.57 4.38
CA GLN A 206 17.43 -40.64 3.53
C GLN A 206 16.98 -41.99 4.14
N GLU A 207 16.22 -42.78 3.38
CA GLU A 207 16.00 -44.18 3.73
C GLU A 207 17.38 -44.85 3.70
N ALA A 208 17.87 -45.20 4.89
CA ALA A 208 19.07 -45.98 5.04
C ALA A 208 18.76 -47.41 4.57
N PHE A 209 19.44 -47.83 3.51
CA PHE A 209 19.52 -49.23 3.09
C PHE A 209 20.63 -49.94 3.86
#